data_AF-A0A3D4TQA9-F1
#
_entry.id   AF-A0A3D4TQA9-F1
#
_cell.length_a   1.000
_cell.length_b   1.000
_cell.length_c   1.000
_cell.angle_alpha   90.00
_cell.angle_beta   90.00
_cell.angle_gamma   90.00
#
_symmetry.space_group_name_H-M   'P 1'
#
loop_
_entity.id
_entity.type
_entity.pdbx_description
1 polymer ?
#
loop_
_entity_poly.entity_id
_entity_poly.type
_entity_poly.pdbx_seq_one_letter_code
_entity_poly.pdbx_strand_id
1 'polypeptide(L)' 'MTLPTLLPRLAPLALALASAPLAAQEFAPSADTSPAACAAITTDAARLACYDRLFGRTPEATAAADAAAEA' A
#
# COMPACT_ATOMS: atom_id res chain seq x y z
N MET A 1 -32.82 -34.14 -24.91
CA MET A 1 -31.76 -34.35 -23.92
C MET A 1 -31.87 -33.26 -22.86
N THR A 2 -31.97 -33.68 -21.61
CA THR A 2 -32.38 -32.94 -20.43
C THR A 2 -31.27 -32.02 -19.90
N LEU A 3 -31.55 -30.71 -19.78
CA LEU A 3 -30.68 -29.73 -19.12
C LEU A 3 -30.68 -30.00 -17.60
N PRO A 4 -29.53 -30.01 -16.90
CA PRO A 4 -29.44 -30.51 -15.54
C PRO A 4 -30.02 -29.49 -14.54
N THR A 5 -30.97 -29.98 -13.76
CA THR A 5 -31.64 -29.38 -12.60
C THR A 5 -30.73 -29.18 -11.38
N LEU A 6 -29.46 -28.82 -11.58
CA LEU A 6 -28.48 -28.61 -10.49
C LEU A 6 -28.31 -27.14 -10.05
N LEU A 7 -28.85 -26.19 -10.79
CA LEU A 7 -28.73 -24.76 -10.48
C LEU A 7 -29.39 -24.26 -9.18
N PRO A 8 -30.49 -24.83 -8.63
CA PRO A 8 -31.21 -24.13 -7.56
C PRO A 8 -30.53 -24.25 -6.19
N ARG A 9 -29.51 -25.11 -6.04
CA ARG A 9 -28.78 -25.31 -4.77
C ARG A 9 -27.54 -24.42 -4.60
N LEU A 10 -27.12 -23.72 -5.64
CA LEU A 10 -25.94 -22.83 -5.60
C LEU A 10 -26.31 -21.35 -5.37
N ALA A 11 -27.60 -21.02 -5.42
CA ALA A 11 -28.12 -19.66 -5.22
C ALA A 11 -27.71 -18.98 -3.88
N PRO A 12 -27.67 -19.66 -2.72
CA PRO A 12 -27.33 -18.96 -1.47
C PRO A 12 -25.82 -18.67 -1.37
N LEU A 13 -25.00 -19.40 -2.11
CA LEU A 13 -23.54 -19.25 -2.12
C LEU A 13 -23.11 -18.02 -2.93
N ALA A 14 -23.87 -17.65 -3.97
CA ALA A 14 -23.61 -16.46 -4.77
C ALA A 14 -23.88 -15.15 -4.01
N LEU A 15 -24.90 -15.09 -3.14
CA LEU A 15 -25.15 -13.91 -2.32
C LEU A 15 -24.13 -13.74 -1.18
N ALA A 16 -23.51 -14.82 -0.70
CA ALA A 16 -22.51 -14.76 0.36
C ALA A 16 -21.17 -14.18 -0.11
N LEU A 17 -20.82 -14.33 -1.39
CA LEU A 17 -19.62 -13.68 -1.94
C LEU A 17 -19.80 -12.19 -2.23
N ALA A 18 -21.03 -11.70 -2.37
CA ALA A 18 -21.30 -10.27 -2.61
C ALA A 18 -21.15 -9.40 -1.33
N SER A 19 -21.19 -10.02 -0.15
CA SER A 19 -21.02 -9.37 1.15
C SER A 19 -19.65 -9.64 1.78
N ALA A 20 -18.76 -10.36 1.09
CA ALA A 20 -17.36 -10.41 1.49
C ALA A 20 -16.80 -8.98 1.34
N PRO A 21 -16.29 -8.36 2.42
CA PRO A 21 -15.59 -7.11 2.28
C PRO A 21 -14.43 -7.40 1.34
N LEU A 22 -14.42 -6.75 0.19
CA LEU A 22 -13.22 -6.65 -0.61
C LEU A 22 -12.27 -5.83 0.26
N ALA A 23 -11.54 -6.51 1.15
CA ALA A 23 -10.34 -5.98 1.71
C ALA A 23 -9.50 -5.67 0.49
N ALA A 24 -9.51 -4.40 0.07
CA ALA A 24 -8.48 -3.85 -0.78
C ALA A 24 -7.21 -4.30 -0.08
N GLN A 25 -6.56 -5.30 -0.66
CA GLN A 25 -5.22 -5.68 -0.27
C GLN A 25 -4.44 -4.42 -0.59
N GLU A 26 -4.36 -3.52 0.39
CA GLU A 26 -3.42 -2.43 0.40
C GLU A 26 -2.10 -3.15 0.16
N PHE A 27 -1.63 -3.04 -1.08
CA PHE A 27 -0.28 -3.40 -1.42
C PHE A 27 0.54 -2.55 -0.46
N ALA A 28 0.98 -3.15 0.64
CA ALA A 28 2.01 -2.60 1.47
C ALA A 28 3.28 -2.96 0.68
N PRO A 29 3.78 -2.09 -0.23
CA PRO A 29 5.12 -2.29 -0.74
C PRO A 29 5.97 -2.47 0.52
N SER A 30 6.72 -3.57 0.56
CA SER A 30 7.68 -3.84 1.60
C SER A 30 8.69 -2.71 1.50
N ALA A 31 8.38 -1.61 2.19
CA ALA A 31 8.76 -0.30 1.73
C ALA A 31 10.28 -0.23 1.70
N ASP A 32 10.74 -0.33 0.47
CA ASP A 32 12.12 -0.42 0.05
C ASP A 32 12.92 0.66 0.76
N THR A 33 14.00 0.24 1.38
CA THR A 33 14.91 1.12 2.13
C THR A 33 15.77 1.99 1.18
N SER A 34 15.32 2.21 -0.06
CA SER A 34 16.08 2.90 -1.10
C SER A 34 15.32 4.11 -1.66
N PRO A 35 16.03 5.22 -1.96
CA PRO A 35 15.40 6.41 -2.55
C PRO A 35 14.78 6.13 -3.92
N ALA A 36 15.42 5.25 -4.70
CA ALA A 36 14.97 4.88 -6.05
C ALA A 36 13.58 4.21 -6.03
N ALA A 37 13.28 3.43 -4.98
CA ALA A 37 11.98 2.80 -4.85
C ALA A 37 10.88 3.78 -4.43
N CYS A 38 11.18 4.76 -3.56
CA CYS A 38 10.24 5.85 -3.29
C CYS A 38 9.93 6.67 -4.56
N ALA A 39 10.90 6.86 -5.45
CA ALA A 39 10.69 7.56 -6.73
C ALA A 39 9.75 6.83 -7.70
N ALA A 40 9.62 5.50 -7.58
CA ALA A 40 8.71 4.69 -8.41
C ALA A 40 7.23 4.79 -7.99
N ILE A 41 6.94 5.36 -6.81
CA ILE A 41 5.56 5.54 -6.32
C ILE A 41 4.87 6.64 -7.14
N THR A 42 3.69 6.31 -7.68
CA THR A 42 2.98 7.17 -8.65
C THR A 42 2.01 8.16 -8.02
N THR A 43 1.65 7.98 -6.75
CA THR A 43 0.79 8.93 -6.03
C THR A 43 1.65 9.82 -5.13
N ASP A 44 1.43 11.14 -5.22
CA ASP A 44 2.24 12.11 -4.47
C ASP A 44 2.21 11.87 -2.96
N ALA A 45 1.02 11.61 -2.40
CA ALA A 45 0.88 11.38 -0.97
C ALA A 45 1.68 10.15 -0.49
N ALA A 46 1.64 9.04 -1.22
CA ALA A 46 2.38 7.84 -0.84
C ALA A 46 3.89 7.99 -1.09
N ARG A 47 4.28 8.74 -2.13
CA ARG A 47 5.67 9.05 -2.41
C ARG A 47 6.30 9.90 -1.31
N LEU A 48 5.62 10.95 -0.87
CA LEU A 48 6.05 11.78 0.25
C LEU A 48 6.15 10.98 1.54
N ALA A 49 5.13 10.18 1.85
CA ALA A 49 5.14 9.30 3.03
C ALA A 49 6.32 8.29 3.01
N CYS A 50 6.72 7.79 1.84
CA CYS A 50 7.88 6.92 1.69
C CYS A 50 9.19 7.66 2.04
N TYR A 51 9.38 8.86 1.50
CA TYR A 51 10.57 9.66 1.80
C TYR A 51 10.63 10.10 3.25
N ASP A 52 9.51 10.51 3.84
CA ASP A 52 9.43 10.87 5.26
C ASP A 52 9.82 9.69 6.15
N ARG A 53 9.45 8.47 5.76
CA ARG A 53 9.80 7.29 6.54
C ARG A 53 11.23 6.81 6.28
N LEU A 54 11.80 7.09 5.11
CA LEU A 54 13.16 6.73 4.73
C LEU A 54 14.21 7.70 5.31
N PHE A 55 13.91 9.00 5.29
CA PHE A 55 14.79 10.09 5.72
C PHE A 55 14.25 10.84 6.94
N GLY A 56 13.38 10.18 7.72
CA GLY A 56 12.69 10.80 8.84
C GLY A 56 13.62 11.62 9.73
N ARG A 57 13.13 12.76 10.19
CA ARG A 57 13.93 13.71 10.97
C ARG A 57 14.40 13.04 12.27
N THR A 58 15.71 12.88 12.39
CA THR A 58 16.37 12.59 13.66
C THR A 58 17.02 13.88 14.18
N PRO A 59 17.17 14.03 15.51
CA PRO A 59 17.89 15.17 16.06
C PRO A 59 19.33 15.24 15.52
N GLU A 60 19.98 14.11 15.28
CA GLU A 60 21.33 14.06 14.70
C GLU A 60 21.37 14.57 13.25
N ALA A 61 20.39 14.20 12.42
CA ALA A 61 20.32 14.67 11.03
C ALA A 61 20.07 16.18 10.96
N THR A 62 19.26 16.71 11.89
CA THR A 62 19.01 18.16 12.01
C THR A 62 20.30 18.88 12.42
N ALA A 63 20.96 18.41 13.48
CA ALA A 63 22.20 19.02 13.96
C ALA A 63 23.33 19.00 12.91
N ALA A 64 23.44 17.92 12.13
CA ALA A 64 24.40 17.83 11.03
C ALA A 64 24.09 18.82 9.90
N ALA A 65 22.82 19.01 9.56
CA ALA A 65 22.40 19.99 8.56
C ALA A 65 22.67 21.44 9.01
N ASP A 66 22.37 21.75 10.28
CA ASP A 66 22.67 23.07 10.86
C ASP A 66 24.18 23.35 10.85
N ALA A 67 25.00 22.38 11.26
CA ALA A 67 26.45 22.52 11.22
C ALA A 67 27.00 22.72 9.80
N ALA A 68 26.41 22.07 8.79
CA ALA A 68 26.80 22.25 7.40
C ALA A 68 26.38 23.63 6.83
N ALA A 69 25.34 24.24 7.37
CA ALA A 69 24.90 25.57 6.96
C ALA A 69 25.78 26.70 7.52
N GLU A 70 26.43 26.45 8.66
CA GLU A 70 27.32 27.41 9.34
C GLU A 70 28.79 27.35 8.84
N ALA A 71 29.13 26.38 7.98
CA ALA A 71 30.47 26.14 7.43
C ALA A 71 30.72 26.85 6.08
#